data_AF-A0A3A0G5Q7-F1
#
_entry.id   AF-A0A3A0G5Q7-F1
#
_cell.length_a   1.000
_cell.length_b   1.000
_cell.length_c   1.000
_cell.angle_alpha   90.00
_cell.angle_beta   90.00
_cell.angle_gamma   90.00
#
_symmetry.space_group_name_H-M   'P 1'
#
loop_
_entity.id
_entity.type
_entity.pdbx_description
1 polymer ?
#
loop_
_entity_poly.entity_id
_entity_poly.type
_entity_poly.pdbx_seq_one_letter_code
_entity_poly.pdbx_strand_id
1 'polypeptide(L)'
;MTARAKKSERRVKVIDGIVGCLRDPKCIAQIGFRTKPEDVIQQSLFHQLLKELRRIYRELEPGLLPETYERKAEESLLWEGDNTTVINMIQFLGTQHRPDFVLTLDSTRIAIEVKRGDTGAAIREGIGQSLVYAHEYEFVVYAFYDTTAEGRVSRSVEHAGERAFVDDLWEHHNVRFEVI
;
A
#
# COMPACT_ATOMS: atom_id res chain seq x y z
N MET A 1 4.20 -14.14 20.81
CA MET A 1 4.45 -13.61 19.45
C MET A 1 3.65 -14.45 18.47
N THR A 2 2.64 -13.87 17.84
CA THR A 2 1.96 -14.48 16.69
C THR A 2 3.00 -14.73 15.61
N ALA A 3 3.04 -15.94 15.03
CA ALA A 3 3.97 -16.22 13.94
C ALA A 3 3.67 -15.27 12.77
N ARG A 4 4.69 -14.55 12.27
CA ARG A 4 4.54 -13.66 11.11
C ARG A 4 4.07 -14.45 9.90
N ALA A 5 3.21 -13.82 9.09
CA ALA A 5 2.66 -14.45 7.91
C ALA A 5 3.78 -14.82 6.92
N LYS A 6 3.77 -16.07 6.45
CA LYS A 6 4.73 -16.53 5.44
C LYS A 6 4.46 -15.85 4.09
N LYS A 7 5.55 -15.43 3.43
CA LYS A 7 5.59 -14.93 2.06
C LYS A 7 5.47 -16.10 1.06
N SER A 8 4.25 -16.55 0.76
CA SER A 8 4.06 -17.50 -0.35
C SER A 8 4.18 -16.77 -1.69
N GLU A 9 4.57 -17.48 -2.75
CA GLU A 9 4.69 -16.91 -4.11
C GLU A 9 3.40 -16.18 -4.54
N ARG A 10 2.23 -16.77 -4.25
CA ARG A 10 0.92 -16.15 -4.52
C ARG A 10 0.74 -14.82 -3.79
N ARG A 11 1.08 -14.76 -2.50
CA ARG A 11 0.96 -13.53 -1.69
C ARG A 11 1.91 -12.45 -2.17
N VAL A 12 3.16 -12.81 -2.46
CA VAL A 12 4.15 -11.88 -3.02
C VAL A 12 3.66 -11.32 -4.35
N LYS A 13 3.12 -12.16 -5.26
CA LYS A 13 2.56 -11.71 -6.53
C LYS A 13 1.42 -10.70 -6.37
N VAL A 14 0.57 -10.85 -5.35
CA VAL A 14 -0.48 -9.87 -5.03
C VAL A 14 0.13 -8.53 -4.60
N ILE A 15 1.11 -8.57 -3.69
CA ILE A 15 1.83 -7.36 -3.25
C ILE A 15 2.52 -6.68 -4.43
N ASP A 16 3.19 -7.43 -5.31
CA ASP A 16 3.84 -6.90 -6.50
C ASP A 16 2.85 -6.25 -7.48
N GLY A 17 1.65 -6.82 -7.63
CA GLY A 17 0.57 -6.22 -8.44
C GLY A 17 0.09 -4.87 -7.89
N ILE A 18 -0.12 -4.80 -6.58
CA ILE A 18 -0.50 -3.56 -5.87
C ILE A 18 0.61 -2.51 -6.03
N VAL A 19 1.85 -2.88 -5.74
CA VAL A 19 3.03 -2.02 -5.90
C VAL A 19 3.17 -1.53 -7.34
N GLY A 20 2.98 -2.43 -8.32
CA GLY A 20 3.01 -2.09 -9.74
C GLY A 20 1.97 -1.03 -10.11
N CYS A 21 0.75 -1.12 -9.56
CA CYS A 21 -0.27 -0.10 -9.75
C CYS A 21 0.11 1.24 -9.11
N LEU A 22 0.64 1.23 -7.89
CA LEU A 22 1.05 2.44 -7.17
C LEU A 22 2.21 3.18 -7.87
N ARG A 23 3.06 2.42 -8.58
CA ARG A 23 4.23 2.91 -9.31
C ARG A 23 3.96 3.24 -10.78
N ASP A 24 2.74 3.08 -11.29
CA ASP A 24 2.44 3.31 -12.72
C ASP A 24 2.72 4.78 -13.09
N PRO A 25 3.70 5.07 -13.96
CA PRO A 25 4.03 6.44 -14.36
C PRO A 25 2.85 7.21 -14.97
N LYS A 26 1.93 6.51 -15.65
CA LYS A 26 0.73 7.15 -16.22
C LYS A 26 -0.22 7.60 -15.10
N CYS A 27 -0.40 6.76 -14.10
CA CYS A 27 -1.17 7.09 -12.90
C CYS A 27 -0.54 8.27 -12.15
N ILE A 28 0.77 8.21 -11.93
CA ILE A 28 1.54 9.28 -11.25
C ILE A 28 1.39 10.63 -11.95
N ALA A 29 1.60 10.64 -13.28
CA ALA A 29 1.47 11.85 -14.08
C ALA A 29 0.04 12.40 -14.07
N GLN A 30 -0.97 11.53 -14.12
CA GLN A 30 -2.39 11.94 -14.15
C GLN A 30 -2.85 12.52 -12.81
N ILE A 31 -2.43 11.93 -11.69
CA ILE A 31 -2.86 12.37 -10.35
C ILE A 31 -2.19 13.70 -9.98
N GLY A 32 -0.91 13.88 -10.28
CA GLY A 32 -0.18 15.10 -9.94
C GLY A 32 0.22 15.18 -8.47
N PHE A 33 0.87 14.12 -7.97
CA PHE A 33 1.28 13.94 -6.56
C PHE A 33 2.06 15.12 -5.92
N ARG A 34 2.73 15.95 -6.74
CA ARG A 34 3.46 17.12 -6.26
C ARG A 34 2.56 18.29 -5.87
N THR A 35 1.41 18.42 -6.54
CA THR A 35 0.55 19.61 -6.44
C THR A 35 -0.80 19.30 -5.81
N LYS A 36 -1.24 18.04 -5.80
CA LYS A 36 -2.51 17.64 -5.19
C LYS A 36 -2.37 17.35 -3.70
N PRO A 37 -3.42 17.67 -2.90
CA PRO A 37 -3.59 17.16 -1.54
C PRO A 37 -3.63 15.63 -1.47
N GLU A 38 -3.29 15.07 -0.29
CA GLU A 38 -3.24 13.62 -0.07
C GLU A 38 -4.60 12.92 -0.22
N ASP A 39 -5.70 13.54 0.22
CA ASP A 39 -7.06 13.00 0.05
C ASP A 39 -7.45 12.83 -1.43
N VAL A 40 -7.10 13.80 -2.28
CA VAL A 40 -7.33 13.74 -3.74
C VAL A 40 -6.48 12.65 -4.39
N ILE A 41 -5.24 12.51 -3.92
CA ILE A 41 -4.33 11.44 -4.35
C ILE A 41 -4.93 10.08 -3.99
N GLN A 42 -5.33 9.89 -2.74
CA GLN A 42 -5.91 8.65 -2.23
C GLN A 42 -7.20 8.29 -2.97
N GLN A 43 -8.10 9.25 -3.19
CA GLN A 43 -9.31 9.02 -4.00
C GLN A 43 -8.96 8.52 -5.40
N SER A 44 -7.95 9.11 -6.03
CA SER A 44 -7.52 8.69 -7.37
C SER A 44 -6.90 7.29 -7.36
N LEU A 45 -6.08 6.99 -6.35
CA LEU A 45 -5.46 5.69 -6.15
C LEU A 45 -6.50 4.59 -5.88
N PHE A 46 -7.55 4.85 -5.11
CA PHE A 46 -8.64 3.92 -4.87
C PHE A 46 -9.20 3.35 -6.18
N HIS A 47 -9.50 4.23 -7.14
CA HIS A 47 -10.03 3.82 -8.44
C HIS A 47 -9.06 2.98 -9.27
N GLN A 48 -7.75 3.21 -9.12
CA GLN A 48 -6.73 2.45 -9.85
C GLN A 48 -6.46 1.10 -9.19
N LEU A 49 -6.36 1.07 -7.86
CA LEU A 49 -6.27 -0.15 -7.07
C LEU A 49 -7.46 -1.07 -7.34
N LEU A 50 -8.68 -0.52 -7.42
CA LEU A 50 -9.86 -1.31 -7.75
C LEU A 50 -9.76 -1.97 -9.14
N LYS A 51 -9.28 -1.24 -10.15
CA LYS A 51 -9.04 -1.80 -11.50
C LYS A 51 -7.97 -2.89 -11.46
N GLU A 52 -6.89 -2.65 -10.72
CA GLU A 52 -5.81 -3.61 -10.56
C GLU A 52 -6.29 -4.88 -9.85
N LEU A 53 -7.14 -4.78 -8.83
CA LEU A 53 -7.69 -5.93 -8.15
C LEU A 53 -8.58 -6.78 -9.04
N ARG A 54 -9.39 -6.16 -9.89
CA ARG A 54 -10.16 -6.89 -10.91
C ARG A 54 -9.22 -7.68 -11.83
N ARG A 55 -8.07 -7.10 -12.21
CA ARG A 55 -7.02 -7.80 -12.98
C ARG A 55 -6.42 -8.96 -12.19
N ILE A 56 -6.05 -8.74 -10.94
CA ILE A 56 -5.47 -9.76 -10.05
C ILE A 56 -6.43 -10.94 -9.87
N TYR A 57 -7.71 -10.70 -9.56
CA TYR A 57 -8.70 -11.77 -9.41
C TYR A 57 -8.87 -12.59 -10.69
N ARG A 58 -8.94 -11.92 -11.85
CA ARG A 58 -9.04 -12.60 -13.15
C ARG A 58 -7.83 -13.49 -13.44
N GLU A 59 -6.63 -13.07 -13.04
CA GLU A 59 -5.39 -13.85 -13.23
C GLU A 59 -5.23 -14.99 -12.22
N LEU A 60 -5.65 -14.78 -10.97
CA LEU A 60 -5.48 -15.73 -9.88
C LEU A 60 -6.57 -16.82 -9.83
N GLU A 61 -7.73 -16.56 -10.40
CA GLU A 61 -8.88 -17.47 -10.44
C GLU A 61 -9.44 -17.57 -11.87
N PRO A 62 -8.71 -18.20 -12.80
CA PRO A 62 -9.16 -18.37 -14.17
C PRO A 62 -10.47 -19.18 -14.19
N GLY A 63 -11.50 -18.64 -14.86
CA GLY A 63 -12.83 -19.25 -14.94
C GLY A 63 -13.91 -18.55 -14.12
N LEU A 64 -13.57 -17.55 -13.29
CA LEU A 64 -14.57 -16.66 -12.71
C LEU A 64 -15.28 -15.86 -13.80
N LEU A 65 -16.61 -15.71 -13.63
CA LEU A 65 -17.40 -14.80 -14.45
C LEU A 65 -17.00 -13.34 -14.18
N PRO A 66 -17.12 -12.46 -15.19
CA PRO A 66 -16.81 -11.04 -15.05
C PRO A 66 -17.40 -10.35 -13.81
N GLU A 67 -18.69 -10.58 -13.59
CA GLU A 67 -19.45 -9.99 -12.50
C GLU A 67 -18.93 -10.47 -11.13
N THR A 68 -18.33 -11.67 -11.08
CA THR A 68 -17.81 -12.24 -9.84
C THR A 68 -16.49 -11.60 -9.43
N TYR A 69 -15.54 -11.43 -10.35
CA TYR A 69 -14.28 -10.76 -9.99
C TYR A 69 -14.46 -9.26 -9.76
N GLU A 70 -15.46 -8.62 -10.39
CA GLU A 70 -15.81 -7.22 -10.13
C GLU A 70 -16.31 -7.04 -8.70
N ARG A 71 -17.33 -7.83 -8.30
CA ARG A 71 -17.86 -7.82 -6.94
C ARG A 71 -16.80 -8.15 -5.90
N LYS A 72 -15.97 -9.18 -6.14
CA LYS A 72 -14.88 -9.54 -5.21
C LYS A 72 -13.91 -8.37 -5.03
N ALA A 73 -13.51 -7.69 -6.11
CA ALA A 73 -12.59 -6.56 -6.02
C ALA A 73 -13.17 -5.40 -5.19
N GLU A 74 -14.45 -5.09 -5.37
CA GLU A 74 -15.16 -4.04 -4.63
C GLU A 74 -15.31 -4.36 -3.14
N GLU A 75 -15.67 -5.60 -2.81
CA GLU A 75 -15.79 -6.06 -1.41
C GLU A 75 -14.43 -6.15 -0.70
N SER A 76 -13.35 -6.23 -1.47
CA SER A 76 -12.00 -6.51 -0.94
C SER A 76 -11.17 -5.27 -0.67
N LEU A 77 -11.56 -4.09 -1.16
CA LEU A 77 -10.81 -2.85 -1.00
C LEU A 77 -11.63 -1.84 -0.22
N LEU A 78 -11.11 -1.43 0.93
CA LEU A 78 -11.65 -0.35 1.75
C LEU A 78 -10.71 0.84 1.69
N TRP A 79 -11.27 2.05 1.72
CA TRP A 79 -10.54 3.32 1.78
C TRP A 79 -11.07 4.16 2.95
N GLU A 80 -10.20 4.80 3.72
CA GLU A 80 -10.61 5.56 4.88
C GLU A 80 -11.49 6.79 4.58
N GLY A 81 -11.42 7.30 3.35
CA GLY A 81 -12.20 8.44 2.87
C GLY A 81 -13.57 8.07 2.30
N ASP A 82 -13.88 6.77 2.19
CA ASP A 82 -15.19 6.31 1.75
C ASP A 82 -16.18 6.28 2.93
N ASN A 83 -17.20 7.12 2.87
CA ASN A 83 -18.23 7.23 3.91
C ASN A 83 -19.19 6.02 3.97
N THR A 84 -19.13 5.12 2.99
CA THR A 84 -19.99 3.93 2.92
C THR A 84 -19.32 2.68 3.49
N THR A 85 -18.00 2.73 3.68
CA THR A 85 -17.22 1.64 4.25
C THR A 85 -16.53 2.09 5.55
N VAL A 86 -16.24 1.15 6.44
CA VAL A 86 -15.56 1.45 7.71
C VAL A 86 -14.30 0.61 7.81
N ILE A 87 -13.16 1.27 7.72
CA ILE A 87 -11.89 0.66 8.12
C ILE A 87 -11.85 0.64 9.65
N ASN A 88 -11.70 -0.56 10.21
CA ASN A 88 -11.56 -0.72 11.66
C ASN A 88 -10.28 -0.03 12.15
N MET A 89 -10.42 0.77 13.22
CA MET A 89 -9.29 1.39 13.88
C MET A 89 -8.48 0.35 14.67
N ILE A 90 -7.16 0.47 14.59
CA ILE A 90 -6.22 -0.28 15.40
C ILE A 90 -5.97 0.49 16.70
N GLN A 91 -6.10 -0.20 17.83
CA GLN A 91 -5.67 0.32 19.12
C GLN A 91 -4.24 -0.12 19.38
N PHE A 92 -3.31 0.83 19.37
CA PHE A 92 -1.90 0.55 19.65
C PHE A 92 -1.33 1.62 20.58
N LEU A 93 -0.74 1.18 21.69
CA LEU A 93 -0.19 2.05 22.74
C LEU A 93 -1.16 3.14 23.23
N GLY A 94 -2.45 2.82 23.30
CA GLY A 94 -3.50 3.72 23.80
C GLY A 94 -3.96 4.79 22.80
N THR A 95 -3.52 4.72 21.54
CA THR A 95 -3.97 5.61 20.46
C THR A 95 -4.60 4.81 19.32
N GLN A 96 -5.49 5.48 18.58
CA GLN A 96 -6.16 4.95 17.40
C GLN A 96 -5.29 5.19 16.16
N HIS A 97 -5.16 4.15 15.34
CA HIS A 97 -4.45 4.19 14.07
C HIS A 97 -5.34 3.60 12.98
N ARG A 98 -5.21 4.10 11.75
CA ARG A 98 -6.03 3.65 10.63
C ARG A 98 -5.21 3.77 9.34
N PRO A 99 -4.99 2.68 8.60
CA PRO A 99 -4.37 2.75 7.28
C PRO A 99 -5.25 3.50 6.29
N ASP A 100 -4.62 4.12 5.29
CA ASP A 100 -5.36 4.76 4.20
C ASP A 100 -6.27 3.75 3.45
N PHE A 101 -5.72 2.58 3.14
CA PHE A 101 -6.48 1.49 2.54
C PHE A 101 -6.28 0.17 3.26
N VAL A 102 -7.34 -0.64 3.22
CA VAL A 102 -7.27 -2.04 3.63
C VAL A 102 -7.73 -2.90 2.47
N LEU A 103 -6.87 -3.86 2.13
CA LEU A 103 -7.17 -4.88 1.16
C LEU A 103 -7.32 -6.24 1.86
N THR A 104 -8.38 -6.97 1.54
CA THR A 104 -8.53 -8.38 1.93
C THR A 104 -8.59 -9.25 0.68
N LEU A 105 -7.61 -10.12 0.49
CA LEU A 105 -7.63 -11.10 -0.60
C LEU A 105 -7.45 -12.50 -0.03
N ASP A 106 -8.44 -13.37 -0.28
CA ASP A 106 -8.58 -14.66 0.37
C ASP A 106 -8.60 -14.48 1.91
N SER A 107 -7.66 -15.09 2.63
CA SER A 107 -7.45 -14.88 4.07
C SER A 107 -6.33 -13.88 4.39
N THR A 108 -5.81 -13.17 3.39
CA THR A 108 -4.67 -12.25 3.55
C THR A 108 -5.17 -10.82 3.69
N ARG A 109 -4.90 -10.18 4.83
CA ARG A 109 -5.18 -8.75 5.03
C ARG A 109 -3.91 -7.93 4.82
N ILE A 110 -4.04 -6.86 4.04
CA ILE A 110 -2.95 -5.99 3.62
C ILE A 110 -3.36 -4.56 3.94
N ALA A 111 -2.54 -3.83 4.69
CA ALA A 111 -2.67 -2.38 4.84
C ALA A 111 -1.88 -1.68 3.74
N ILE A 112 -2.38 -0.54 3.26
CA ILE A 112 -1.65 0.34 2.35
C ILE A 112 -1.63 1.72 2.99
N GLU A 113 -0.44 2.27 3.18
CA GLU A 113 -0.21 3.64 3.66
C GLU A 113 0.43 4.44 2.53
N VAL A 114 -0.15 5.60 2.23
CA VAL A 114 0.31 6.51 1.19
C VAL A 114 0.71 7.83 1.83
N LYS A 115 1.96 8.22 1.62
CA LYS A 115 2.46 9.53 2.01
C LYS A 115 3.04 10.25 0.80
N ARG A 116 2.94 11.56 0.77
CA ARG A 116 3.72 12.40 -0.14
C ARG A 116 4.60 13.36 0.66
N GLY A 117 5.79 13.68 0.15
CA GLY A 117 6.57 14.74 0.76
C GLY A 117 8.03 14.77 0.35
N ASP A 118 8.75 15.71 0.97
CA ASP A 118 10.16 16.00 0.73
C ASP A 118 10.99 16.09 2.03
N THR A 119 10.36 15.82 3.18
CA THR A 119 10.98 15.94 4.50
C THR A 119 11.22 14.57 5.15
N GLY A 120 12.28 14.50 5.97
CA GLY A 120 12.53 13.31 6.78
C GLY A 120 11.47 13.06 7.86
N ALA A 121 10.66 14.06 8.22
CA ALA A 121 9.55 13.88 9.15
C ALA A 121 8.45 13.01 8.53
N ALA A 122 8.04 13.31 7.29
CA ALA A 122 7.04 12.53 6.56
C ALA A 122 7.47 11.08 6.35
N ILE A 123 8.76 10.85 6.06
CA ILE A 123 9.33 9.50 5.92
C ILE A 123 9.24 8.73 7.25
N ARG A 124 9.68 9.34 8.36
CA ARG A 124 9.63 8.68 9.67
C ARG A 124 8.21 8.40 10.14
N GLU A 125 7.28 9.30 9.87
CA GLU A 125 5.87 9.13 10.19
C GLU A 125 5.29 7.89 9.47
N GLY A 126 5.44 7.82 8.14
CA GLY A 126 4.91 6.68 7.38
C GLY A 126 5.57 5.35 7.71
N ILE A 127 6.90 5.34 7.98
CA ILE A 127 7.58 4.14 8.50
C ILE A 127 6.99 3.71 9.85
N GLY A 128 6.79 4.66 10.76
CA GLY A 128 6.23 4.40 12.09
C GLY A 128 4.82 3.81 12.01
N GLN A 129 3.93 4.44 11.23
CA GLN A 129 2.58 3.94 10.99
C GLN A 129 2.61 2.53 10.38
N SER A 130 3.47 2.30 9.38
CA SER A 130 3.58 1.00 8.71
C SER A 130 4.02 -0.12 9.65
N LEU A 131 4.93 0.17 10.58
CA LEU A 131 5.34 -0.79 11.60
C LEU A 131 4.23 -1.08 12.61
N VAL A 132 3.41 -0.09 12.96
CA VAL A 132 2.21 -0.29 13.80
C VAL A 132 1.22 -1.20 13.07
N TYR A 133 0.94 -0.94 11.79
CA TYR A 133 0.03 -1.75 11.00
C TYR A 133 0.53 -3.19 10.82
N ALA A 134 1.84 -3.40 10.73
CA ALA A 134 2.44 -4.74 10.63
C ALA A 134 2.20 -5.63 11.88
N HIS A 135 1.66 -5.09 12.98
CA HIS A 135 1.20 -5.88 14.12
C HIS A 135 -0.17 -6.52 13.90
N GLU A 136 -1.02 -5.92 13.06
CA GLU A 136 -2.42 -6.33 12.86
C GLU A 136 -2.68 -6.93 11.46
N TYR A 137 -1.91 -6.51 10.46
CA TYR A 137 -2.01 -6.97 9.08
C TYR A 137 -0.86 -7.90 8.72
N GLU A 138 -1.12 -8.86 7.83
CA GLU A 138 -0.10 -9.81 7.38
C GLU A 138 0.98 -9.16 6.51
N PHE A 139 0.60 -8.10 5.79
CA PHE A 139 1.50 -7.26 5.00
C PHE A 139 1.10 -5.80 5.11
N VAL A 140 2.08 -4.92 4.92
CA VAL A 140 1.87 -3.49 4.76
C VAL A 140 2.58 -3.04 3.51
N VAL A 141 1.92 -2.27 2.66
CA VAL A 141 2.55 -1.56 1.55
C VAL A 141 2.66 -0.10 1.94
N TYR A 142 3.86 0.43 2.01
CA TYR A 142 4.11 1.83 2.26
C TYR A 142 4.59 2.49 0.98
N ALA A 143 3.78 3.38 0.41
CA ALA A 143 4.14 4.14 -0.77
C ALA A 143 4.45 5.59 -0.39
N PHE A 144 5.70 6.00 -0.56
CA PHE A 144 6.13 7.37 -0.34
C PHE A 144 6.41 8.06 -1.68
N TYR A 145 5.58 9.02 -2.04
CA TYR A 145 5.73 9.82 -3.25
C TYR A 145 6.65 11.02 -3.02
N ASP A 146 7.84 10.99 -3.62
CA ASP A 146 8.87 12.01 -3.47
C ASP A 146 8.49 13.31 -4.21
N THR A 147 8.30 14.37 -3.44
CA THR A 147 7.96 15.70 -3.99
C THR A 147 9.16 16.63 -4.17
N THR A 148 10.38 16.19 -3.86
CA THR A 148 11.61 16.97 -4.11
C THR A 148 11.82 17.19 -5.61
N ALA A 149 12.28 18.38 -6.02
CA ALA A 149 12.38 18.75 -7.44
C ALA A 149 13.31 17.79 -8.22
N GLU A 150 14.37 17.34 -7.56
CA GLU A 150 15.42 16.49 -8.10
C GLU A 150 15.21 14.98 -7.86
N GLY A 151 14.14 14.57 -7.17
CA GLY A 151 13.92 13.17 -6.80
C GLY A 151 14.99 12.65 -5.82
N ARG A 152 15.35 13.49 -4.84
CA ARG A 152 16.42 13.23 -3.88
C ARG A 152 16.14 11.98 -3.04
N VAL A 153 14.89 11.77 -2.63
CA VAL A 153 14.50 10.63 -1.78
C VAL A 153 14.40 9.36 -2.63
N SER A 154 13.78 9.44 -3.82
CA SER A 154 13.67 8.26 -4.69
C SER A 154 15.02 7.74 -5.17
N ARG A 155 15.98 8.63 -5.44
CA ARG A 155 17.36 8.26 -5.79
C ARG A 155 18.17 7.74 -4.61
N SER A 156 17.88 8.17 -3.38
CA SER A 156 18.72 7.81 -2.23
C SER A 156 18.59 6.32 -1.86
N VAL A 157 17.43 5.71 -2.15
CA VAL A 157 17.18 4.27 -1.94
C VAL A 157 18.12 3.38 -2.75
N GLU A 158 18.74 3.92 -3.81
CA GLU A 158 19.75 3.18 -4.57
C GLU A 158 21.04 2.94 -3.79
N HIS A 159 21.33 3.77 -2.77
CA HIS A 159 22.50 3.63 -1.91
C HIS A 159 22.41 2.40 -1.00
N ALA A 160 23.55 1.73 -0.79
CA ALA A 160 23.60 0.43 -0.11
C ALA A 160 22.99 0.43 1.30
N GLY A 161 23.19 1.50 2.08
CA GLY A 161 22.66 1.60 3.44
C GLY A 161 21.13 1.74 3.46
N GLU A 162 20.56 2.55 2.58
CA GLU A 162 19.10 2.73 2.50
C GLU A 162 18.42 1.50 1.91
N ARG A 163 19.03 0.87 0.91
CA ARG A 163 18.56 -0.39 0.35
C ARG A 163 18.49 -1.49 1.40
N ALA A 164 19.55 -1.64 2.20
CA ALA A 164 19.58 -2.63 3.27
C ALA A 164 18.45 -2.42 4.29
N PHE A 165 18.12 -1.16 4.60
CA PHE A 165 17.00 -0.84 5.47
C PHE A 165 15.63 -1.16 4.84
N VAL A 166 15.43 -0.83 3.55
CA VAL A 166 14.21 -1.18 2.81
C VAL A 166 14.03 -2.70 2.73
N ASP A 167 15.12 -3.43 2.46
CA ASP A 167 15.11 -4.89 2.41
C ASP A 167 14.78 -5.48 3.80
N ASP A 168 15.32 -4.92 4.88
CA ASP A 168 15.02 -5.34 6.26
C ASP A 168 13.54 -5.21 6.62
N LEU A 169 12.91 -4.08 6.25
CA LEU A 169 11.46 -3.88 6.41
C LEU A 169 10.66 -4.97 5.71
N TRP A 170 11.06 -5.32 4.48
CA TRP A 170 10.37 -6.37 3.75
C TRP A 170 10.61 -7.74 4.38
N GLU A 171 11.88 -8.12 4.56
CA GLU A 171 12.26 -9.47 4.98
C GLU A 171 11.78 -9.79 6.38
N HIS A 172 11.99 -8.87 7.33
CA HIS A 172 11.65 -9.12 8.70
C HIS A 172 10.23 -8.67 9.02
N HIS A 173 9.77 -7.52 8.53
CA HIS A 173 8.51 -6.91 8.99
C HIS A 173 7.32 -7.11 8.06
N ASN A 174 7.48 -7.73 6.88
CA ASN A 174 6.46 -7.80 5.82
C ASN A 174 5.93 -6.41 5.41
N VAL A 175 6.77 -5.38 5.58
CA VAL A 175 6.49 -4.01 5.15
C VAL A 175 7.19 -3.79 3.83
N ARG A 176 6.42 -3.70 2.75
CA ARG A 176 6.92 -3.38 1.41
C ARG A 176 6.99 -1.87 1.27
N PHE A 177 8.17 -1.31 1.47
CA PHE A 177 8.40 0.14 1.35
C PHE A 177 8.84 0.49 -0.08
N GLU A 178 8.05 1.32 -0.75
CA GLU A 178 8.28 1.81 -2.10
C GLU A 178 8.40 3.33 -2.07
N VAL A 179 9.56 3.84 -2.52
CA VAL A 179 9.76 5.27 -2.77
C VAL A 179 9.55 5.53 -4.26
N ILE A 180 8.62 6.44 -4.56
CA ILE A 180 8.05 6.66 -5.89
C ILE A 180 8.33 8.08 -6.35
#